data_AF-A0A084QQL6-F1
#
_entry.id   AF-A0A084QQL6-F1
#
_cell.length_a   1.000
_cell.length_b   1.000
_cell.length_c   1.000
_cell.angle_alpha   90.00
_cell.angle_beta   90.00
_cell.angle_gamma   90.00
#
_symmetry.space_group_name_H-M   'P 1'
#
loop_
_entity.id
_entity.type
_entity.pdbx_description
1 polymer ?
#
loop_
_entity_poly.entity_id
_entity_poly.type
_entity_poly.pdbx_seq_one_letter_code
_entity_poly.pdbx_strand_id
1 'polypeptide(L)'
;MPALKVLKILVSPSGQSRKVCSHPDQHHVLTFQLVGYVDIETLKIGVSFEAFGAHILNLYGNLKDGVVGRIDLFLASGEIHLYLETENEVWLQFNVEVKFDGNFRDEIQLLRL
;
A
#
# COMPACT_ATOMS: atom_id res chain seq x y z
N MET A 1 -25.69 3.45 10.46
CA MET A 1 -24.38 3.30 11.12
C MET A 1 -23.38 3.15 10.00
N PRO A 2 -22.41 4.05 9.83
CA PRO A 2 -21.48 3.97 8.71
C PRO A 2 -20.75 2.63 8.74
N ALA A 3 -20.80 1.90 7.63
CA ALA A 3 -20.13 0.62 7.49
C ALA A 3 -18.63 0.85 7.25
N LEU A 4 -17.84 0.66 8.31
CA LEU A 4 -16.38 0.78 8.27
C LEU A 4 -15.77 -0.58 7.89
N LYS A 5 -15.00 -0.64 6.81
CA LYS A 5 -14.16 -1.81 6.49
C LYS A 5 -12.73 -1.54 6.95
N VAL A 6 -12.20 -2.42 7.81
CA VAL A 6 -10.80 -2.38 8.25
C VAL A 6 -9.93 -3.07 7.20
N LEU A 7 -8.81 -2.44 6.85
CA LEU A 7 -7.86 -2.94 5.86
C LEU A 7 -6.53 -3.26 6.56
N LYS A 8 -6.03 -4.49 6.35
CA LYS A 8 -4.66 -4.87 6.70
C LYS A 8 -4.09 -5.69 5.56
N ILE A 9 -3.12 -5.12 4.84
CA ILE A 9 -2.52 -5.74 3.67
C ILE A 9 -1.02 -5.81 3.87
N LEU A 10 -0.47 -7.00 3.61
CA LEU A 10 0.96 -7.28 3.60
C LEU A 10 1.37 -7.47 2.14
N VAL A 11 2.22 -6.59 1.64
CA VAL A 11 2.76 -6.65 0.29
C VAL A 11 4.21 -7.08 0.36
N SER A 12 4.57 -8.11 -0.42
CA SER A 12 5.95 -8.55 -0.59
C SER A 12 6.42 -8.24 -2.01
N PRO A 13 7.68 -7.84 -2.23
CA PRO A 13 8.13 -7.21 -3.48
C PRO A 13 8.32 -8.21 -4.63
N SER A 14 8.16 -9.52 -4.37
CA SER A 14 8.47 -10.57 -5.33
C SER A 14 7.35 -10.83 -6.36
N GLY A 15 6.25 -10.06 -6.36
CA GLY A 15 5.15 -10.25 -7.30
C GLY A 15 4.54 -11.66 -7.30
N GLN A 16 4.81 -12.46 -6.26
CA GLN A 16 4.42 -13.85 -6.20
C GLN A 16 3.73 -14.13 -4.87
N SER A 17 2.41 -14.28 -4.94
CA SER A 17 1.63 -14.99 -3.93
C SER A 17 2.08 -16.46 -3.94
N ARG A 18 3.19 -16.78 -3.25
CA ARG A 18 3.64 -18.16 -3.05
C ARG A 18 3.42 -18.56 -1.60
N LYS A 19 2.74 -19.70 -1.41
CA LYS A 19 2.83 -20.49 -0.19
C LYS A 19 4.31 -20.67 0.14
N VAL A 20 4.73 -20.12 1.27
CA VAL A 20 6.12 -20.11 1.70
C VAL A 20 6.52 -21.54 2.11
N CYS A 21 7.31 -22.20 1.26
CA CYS A 21 8.19 -23.28 1.69
C CYS A 21 9.59 -22.68 1.86
N SER A 22 10.06 -22.67 3.10
CA SER A 22 11.32 -22.09 3.58
C SER A 22 12.56 -22.73 2.95
N HIS A 23 13.44 -21.91 2.38
CA HIS A 23 14.87 -22.19 2.18
C HIS A 23 15.70 -21.06 2.82
N PRO A 24 16.87 -21.37 3.42
CA PRO A 24 17.52 -20.51 4.41
C PRO A 24 18.66 -19.69 3.80
N ASP A 25 18.45 -19.06 2.64
CA ASP A 25 19.38 -18.09 2.09
C ASP A 25 18.74 -16.70 2.09
N GLN A 26 19.51 -15.74 2.56
CA GLN A 26 19.12 -14.38 2.93
C GLN A 26 18.41 -13.63 1.78
N HIS A 27 17.09 -13.72 1.75
CA HIS A 27 16.25 -12.73 1.08
C HIS A 27 15.64 -11.85 2.16
N HIS A 28 16.14 -10.62 2.30
CA HIS A 28 15.35 -9.58 2.94
C HIS A 28 14.08 -9.41 2.10
N VAL A 29 13.02 -10.12 2.44
CA VAL A 29 11.70 -9.89 1.87
C VAL A 29 11.30 -8.50 2.36
N LEU A 30 11.43 -7.48 1.51
CA LEU A 30 11.04 -6.11 1.87
C LEU A 30 9.52 -6.13 2.08
N THR A 31 9.10 -6.31 3.33
CA THR A 31 7.68 -6.46 3.63
C THR A 31 7.13 -5.07 3.85
N PHE A 32 6.17 -4.69 3.02
CA PHE A 32 5.39 -3.48 3.20
C PHE A 32 4.08 -3.83 3.89
N GLN A 33 3.66 -3.01 4.83
CA GLN A 33 2.39 -3.18 5.51
C GLN A 33 1.56 -1.91 5.33
N LEU A 34 0.32 -2.11 4.90
CA LEU A 34 -0.70 -1.09 4.84
C LEU A 34 -1.79 -1.44 5.86
N VAL A 35 -2.02 -0.57 6.85
CA VAL A 35 -3.07 -0.75 7.86
C VAL A 35 -3.97 0.46 7.89
N GLY A 36 -5.28 0.27 7.88
CA GLY A 36 -6.19 1.40 7.93
C GLY A 36 -7.65 1.03 7.83
N TYR A 37 -8.44 1.98 7.34
CA TYR A 37 -9.88 1.83 7.17
C TYR A 37 -10.38 2.54 5.92
N VAL A 38 -11.52 2.06 5.43
CA VAL A 38 -12.36 2.74 4.44
C VAL A 38 -13.78 2.83 4.99
N ASP A 39 -14.33 4.04 5.03
CA ASP A 39 -15.74 4.28 5.28
C ASP A 39 -16.49 4.17 3.94
N ILE A 40 -17.32 3.15 3.78
CA ILE A 40 -17.92 2.85 2.47
C ILE A 40 -19.07 3.80 2.09
N GLU A 41 -19.65 4.52 3.05
CA GLU A 41 -20.74 5.47 2.79
C GLU A 41 -20.19 6.82 2.32
N THR A 42 -19.08 7.25 2.93
CA THR A 42 -18.46 8.55 2.66
C THR A 42 -17.25 8.48 1.75
N LEU A 43 -16.74 7.27 1.49
CA LEU A 43 -15.50 6.98 0.77
C LEU A 43 -14.25 7.65 1.38
N LYS A 44 -14.32 7.98 2.67
CA LYS A 44 -13.17 8.45 3.43
C LYS A 44 -12.24 7.28 3.71
N ILE A 45 -10.95 7.50 3.49
CA ILE A 45 -9.90 6.53 3.74
C ILE A 45 -8.88 7.11 4.71
N GLY A 46 -8.36 6.26 5.59
CA GLY A 46 -7.23 6.54 6.44
C GLY A 46 -6.33 5.32 6.51
N VAL A 47 -5.08 5.42 6.05
CA VAL A 47 -4.11 4.32 6.08
C VAL A 47 -2.76 4.78 6.60
N SER A 48 -2.08 3.88 7.30
CA SER A 48 -0.69 3.95 7.70
C SER A 48 0.12 3.03 6.81
N PHE A 49 1.22 3.54 6.26
CA PHE A 49 2.18 2.78 5.48
C PHE A 49 3.44 2.55 6.30
N GLU A 50 3.80 1.27 6.44
CA GLU A 50 4.98 0.82 7.15
C GLU A 50 5.87 0.02 6.21
N ALA A 51 7.18 0.28 6.26
CA ALA A 51 8.19 -0.44 5.51
C ALA A 51 9.36 -0.73 6.44
N PHE A 52 9.92 -1.95 6.39
CA PHE A 52 11.06 -2.33 7.24
C PHE A 52 10.81 -2.20 8.75
N GLY A 53 9.56 -2.32 9.19
CA GLY A 53 9.17 -2.10 10.58
C GLY A 53 9.23 -0.63 11.03
N ALA A 54 9.45 0.30 10.10
CA ALA A 54 9.39 1.73 10.35
C ALA A 54 8.09 2.30 9.76
N HIS A 55 7.49 3.24 10.50
CA HIS A 55 6.43 4.08 9.99
C HIS A 55 6.99 5.02 8.93
N ILE A 56 6.38 5.04 7.75
CA ILE A 56 6.82 5.88 6.62
C ILE A 56 5.92 7.11 6.50
N LEU A 57 4.61 6.89 6.40
CA LEU A 57 3.65 7.97 6.21
C LEU A 57 2.22 7.52 6.56
N ASN A 58 1.36 8.51 6.79
CA ASN A 58 -0.09 8.32 6.89
C ASN A 58 -0.78 9.03 5.73
N LEU A 59 -1.78 8.40 5.14
CA LEU A 59 -2.64 8.97 4.12
C LEU A 59 -4.06 9.07 4.64
N TYR A 60 -4.63 10.25 4.50
CA TYR A 60 -6.03 10.53 4.81
C TYR A 60 -6.64 11.31 3.66
N GLY A 61 -7.86 10.94 3.27
CA GLY A 61 -8.54 11.66 2.19
C GLY A 61 -9.85 11.02 1.79
N ASN A 62 -10.34 11.41 0.62
CA ASN A 62 -11.53 10.84 0.01
C ASN A 62 -11.13 10.10 -1.28
N LEU A 63 -11.57 8.85 -1.42
CA LEU A 63 -11.26 8.03 -2.58
C LEU A 63 -11.87 8.56 -3.89
N LYS A 64 -12.91 9.40 -3.83
CA LYS A 64 -13.48 10.07 -5.01
C LYS A 64 -12.50 11.03 -5.67
N ASP A 65 -11.65 11.67 -4.87
CA ASP A 65 -10.66 12.64 -5.33
C ASP A 65 -9.30 11.95 -5.64
N GLY A 66 -9.17 10.68 -5.26
CA GLY A 66 -7.88 10.01 -5.11
C GLY A 66 -7.09 10.54 -3.91
N VAL A 67 -6.21 9.71 -3.37
CA VAL A 67 -5.33 10.08 -2.26
C VAL A 67 -3.90 9.73 -2.65
N VAL A 68 -3.03 10.74 -2.66
CA VAL A 68 -1.64 10.59 -3.10
C VAL A 68 -0.71 10.87 -1.93
N GLY A 69 0.19 9.93 -1.67
CA GLY A 69 1.32 10.04 -0.76
C GLY A 69 2.62 10.21 -1.51
N ARG A 70 3.43 11.18 -1.12
CA ARG A 70 4.79 11.33 -1.64
C ARG A 70 5.79 10.84 -0.61
N ILE A 71 6.73 10.03 -1.06
CA ILE A 71 7.88 9.58 -0.28
C ILE A 71 9.08 10.38 -0.77
N ASP A 72 9.72 11.08 0.16
CA ASP A 72 11.00 11.75 -0.06
C ASP A 72 11.91 11.46 1.14
N LEU A 73 12.61 10.32 1.05
CA LEU A 73 13.55 9.85 2.05
C LEU A 73 14.95 9.79 1.44
N PHE A 74 15.98 9.84 2.28
CA PHE A 74 17.38 9.83 1.83
C PHE A 74 17.71 8.68 0.86
N LEU A 75 17.08 7.51 1.07
CA LEU A 75 17.33 6.27 0.33
C LEU A 75 16.23 5.91 -0.67
N ALA A 76 15.06 6.55 -0.61
CA ALA A 76 13.90 6.19 -1.41
C ALA A 76 13.05 7.42 -1.76
N SER A 77 12.58 7.48 -3.00
CA SER A 77 11.68 8.54 -3.46
C SER A 77 10.59 7.95 -4.33
N GLY A 78 9.39 8.51 -4.27
CA GLY A 78 8.30 8.05 -5.13
C GLY A 78 6.94 8.48 -4.65
N GLU A 79 5.92 7.81 -5.18
CA GLU A 79 4.54 8.10 -4.88
C GLU A 79 3.72 6.83 -4.63
N ILE A 80 2.73 6.96 -3.76
CA ILE A 80 1.70 5.97 -3.49
C ILE A 80 0.36 6.61 -3.80
N HIS A 81 -0.47 5.92 -4.58
CA HIS A 81 -1.78 6.38 -5.01
C HIS A 81 -2.83 5.41 -4.52
N LEU A 82 -3.87 5.94 -3.87
CA LEU A 82 -5.07 5.22 -3.45
C LEU A 82 -6.27 5.83 -4.18
N TYR A 83 -6.97 5.02 -4.95
CA TYR A 83 -8.05 5.50 -5.80
C TYR A 83 -9.10 4.43 -6.04
N LEU A 84 -10.17 4.86 -6.68
CA LEU A 84 -11.21 4.02 -7.23
C LEU A 84 -10.94 3.81 -8.72
N GLU A 85 -10.53 2.60 -9.12
CA GLU A 85 -10.41 2.25 -10.55
C GLU A 85 -11.81 2.15 -11.19
N THR A 86 -12.76 1.66 -10.40
CA THR A 86 -14.20 1.65 -10.70
C THR A 86 -14.97 2.18 -9.50
N GLU A 87 -16.28 2.40 -9.62
CA GLU A 87 -17.11 2.94 -8.52
C GLU A 87 -17.10 2.11 -7.22
N ASN A 88 -16.64 0.85 -7.28
CA ASN A 88 -16.65 -0.07 -6.14
C ASN A 88 -15.34 -0.81 -5.89
N GLU A 89 -14.24 -0.49 -6.57
CA GLU A 89 -12.96 -1.17 -6.36
C GLU A 89 -11.90 -0.18 -5.90
N VAL A 90 -11.34 -0.44 -4.72
CA VAL A 90 -10.27 0.37 -4.15
C VAL A 90 -8.93 -0.24 -4.56
N TRP A 91 -8.08 0.58 -5.16
CA TRP A 91 -6.78 0.19 -5.68
C TRP A 91 -5.65 0.97 -5.02
N LEU A 92 -4.51 0.31 -4.90
CA LEU A 92 -3.24 0.88 -4.47
C LEU A 92 -2.26 0.74 -5.62
N GLN A 93 -1.75 1.85 -6.10
CA GLN A 93 -0.59 1.88 -6.97
C GLN A 93 0.59 2.44 -6.18
N PHE A 94 1.75 1.81 -6.28
CA PHE A 94 2.98 2.38 -5.76
C PHE A 94 4.05 2.41 -6.84
N ASN A 95 4.80 3.50 -6.88
CA ASN A 95 5.94 3.69 -7.75
C ASN A 95 7.05 4.33 -6.91
N VAL A 96 7.93 3.48 -6.38
CA VAL A 96 8.98 3.87 -5.45
C VAL A 96 10.33 3.46 -6.01
N GLU A 97 11.21 4.44 -6.13
CA GLU A 97 12.61 4.24 -6.47
C GLU A 97 13.45 4.15 -5.19
N VAL A 98 14.29 3.13 -5.09
CA VAL A 98 15.26 2.94 -4.01
C VAL A 98 16.66 3.01 -4.60
N LYS A 99 17.50 3.91 -4.09
CA LYS A 99 18.83 4.21 -4.66
C LYS A 99 19.74 3.00 -4.85
N PHE A 100 19.57 1.96 -4.03
CA PHE A 100 20.43 0.77 -4.01
C PHE A 100 19.79 -0.49 -4.59
N ASP A 101 18.46 -0.50 -4.76
CA ASP A 101 17.69 -1.73 -5.06
C ASP A 101 16.76 -1.56 -6.28
N GLY A 102 16.80 -0.40 -6.94
CA GLY A 102 16.08 -0.12 -8.16
C GLY A 102 14.65 0.37 -7.94
N ASN A 103 13.78 0.10 -8.92
CA ASN A 103 12.43 0.65 -8.99
C ASN A 103 11.39 -0.41 -8.67
N PHE A 104 10.53 -0.12 -7.69
CA PHE A 104 9.40 -0.96 -7.29
C PHE A 104 8.11 -0.33 -7.79
N ARG A 105 7.44 -1.04 -8.69
CA ARG A 105 6.16 -0.63 -9.27
C ARG A 105 5.19 -1.78 -9.23
N ASP A 106 4.04 -1.56 -8.61
CA ASP A 106 2.96 -2.52 -8.60
C ASP A 106 1.61 -1.82 -8.42
N GLU A 107 0.56 -2.56 -8.74
CA GLU A 107 -0.82 -2.14 -8.64
C GLU A 107 -1.65 -3.28 -8.05
N ILE A 108 -2.31 -2.99 -6.93
CA ILE A 108 -2.94 -4.00 -6.08
C ILE A 108 -4.38 -3.59 -5.78
N GLN A 109 -5.33 -4.45 -6.13
CA GLN A 109 -6.71 -4.34 -5.66
C GLN A 109 -6.75 -4.63 -4.16
N LEU A 110 -7.17 -3.65 -3.36
CA LEU A 110 -7.22 -3.77 -1.91
C LEU A 110 -8.51 -4.42 -1.44
N LEU A 111 -9.63 -3.94 -1.97
CA LEU A 111 -10.96 -4.45 -1.64
C LEU A 111 -12.00 -4.05 -2.69
N ARG A 112 -13.07 -4.83 -2.71
CA ARG A 112 -14.32 -4.49 -3.39
C ARG A 112 -15.35 -4.03 -2.35
N LEU A 113 -15.96 -2.86 -2.60
CA LEU A 113 -16.91 -2.20 -1.71
C LEU A 113 -18.25 -2.94 -1.69
#